data_AF-A0A6G8CHX8-F1
#
_entry.id   AF-A0A6G8CHX8-F1
#
_cell.length_a   1.000
_cell.length_b   1.000
_cell.length_c   1.000
_cell.angle_alpha   90.00
_cell.angle_beta   90.00
_cell.angle_gamma   90.00
#
_symmetry.space_group_name_H-M   'P 1'
#
loop_
_entity.id
_entity.type
_entity.pdbx_description
1 polymer ?
#
loop_
_entity_poly.entity_id
_entity_poly.type
_entity_poly.pdbx_seq_one_letter_code
_entity_poly.pdbx_strand_id
1 'polypeptide(L)'
;MNKAERLAIADDQIERIRAREIERHKQRMEGIDRMAKRLRSGSAKGITARDEALLRLCELSDEYTAQSTEGRFNDSASREWKSIPLNWRANMLLRAGLGVGLENLDTLAARNWFEMPPPERNAVSGQIRDAKRYFRGLVALTARV
;
A
#
# COMPACT_ATOMS: atom_id res chain seq x y z
N MET A 1 43.81 12.75 3.90
CA MET A 1 42.48 12.20 3.58
C MET A 1 42.63 11.17 2.48
N ASN A 2 42.44 9.89 2.80
CA ASN A 2 42.68 8.78 1.88
C ASN A 2 41.49 8.55 0.93
N LYS A 3 41.68 7.71 -0.11
CA LYS A 3 40.65 7.42 -1.12
C LYS A 3 39.38 6.77 -0.55
N ALA A 4 39.52 5.88 0.44
CA ALA A 4 38.41 5.22 1.14
C ALA A 4 37.60 6.21 2.00
N GLU A 5 38.25 7.18 2.66
CA GLU A 5 37.56 8.23 3.42
C GLU A 5 36.72 9.13 2.50
N ARG A 6 37.22 9.43 1.29
CA ARG A 6 36.47 10.20 0.27
C ARG A 6 35.25 9.45 -0.26
N LEU A 7 35.38 8.14 -0.47
CA LEU A 7 34.28 7.27 -0.92
C LEU A 7 33.19 7.14 0.14
N ALA A 8 33.55 6.93 1.41
CA ALA A 8 32.58 6.85 2.50
C ALA A 8 31.77 8.15 2.68
N ILE A 9 32.40 9.32 2.49
CA ILE A 9 31.71 10.62 2.55
C ILE A 9 30.75 10.79 1.35
N ALA A 10 31.14 10.33 0.16
CA ALA A 10 30.29 10.40 -1.04
C ALA A 10 29.07 9.47 -0.92
N ASP A 11 29.24 8.26 -0.40
CA ASP A 11 28.14 7.30 -0.19
C ASP A 11 27.14 7.80 0.86
N ASP A 12 27.62 8.39 1.96
CA ASP A 12 26.76 9.03 2.98
C ASP A 12 26.00 10.24 2.41
N GLN A 13 26.63 11.03 1.52
CA GLN A 13 25.92 12.10 0.82
C GLN A 13 24.83 11.58 -0.12
N ILE A 14 25.09 10.50 -0.85
CA ILE A 14 24.11 9.87 -1.76
C ILE A 14 22.92 9.33 -0.96
N GLU A 15 23.17 8.64 0.15
CA GLU A 15 22.09 8.11 1.00
C GLU A 15 21.27 9.23 1.65
N ARG A 16 21.91 10.34 2.07
CA ARG A 16 21.17 11.52 2.56
C ARG A 16 20.32 12.17 1.47
N ILE A 17 20.79 12.20 0.21
CA ILE A 17 20.00 12.72 -0.91
C ILE A 17 18.80 11.81 -1.17
N ARG A 18 19.00 10.50 -1.25
CA ARG A 18 17.93 9.51 -1.43
C ARG A 18 16.90 9.57 -0.31
N ALA A 19 17.34 9.64 0.95
CA ALA A 19 16.46 9.77 2.11
C ALA A 19 15.60 11.05 2.04
N ARG A 20 16.20 12.19 1.64
CA ARG A 20 15.44 13.44 1.40
C ARG A 20 14.46 13.30 0.25
N GLU A 21 14.81 12.59 -0.82
CA GLU A 21 13.93 12.33 -1.96
C GLU A 21 12.70 11.52 -1.54
N ILE A 22 12.92 10.44 -0.79
CA ILE A 22 11.87 9.58 -0.25
C ILE A 22 10.96 10.37 0.68
N GLU A 23 11.53 11.19 1.55
CA GLU A 23 10.77 12.02 2.49
C GLU A 23 9.94 13.10 1.75
N ARG A 24 10.53 13.75 0.74
CA ARG A 24 9.79 14.68 -0.14
C ARG A 24 8.65 13.97 -0.87
N HIS A 25 8.85 12.74 -1.31
CA HIS A 25 7.81 11.97 -1.98
C HIS A 25 6.69 11.58 -1.01
N LYS A 26 7.02 11.13 0.21
CA LYS A 26 6.02 10.85 1.27
C LYS A 26 5.19 12.08 1.59
N GLN A 27 5.83 13.23 1.82
CA GLN A 27 5.12 14.49 2.10
C GLN A 27 4.20 14.90 0.94
N ARG A 28 4.62 14.66 -0.31
CA ARG A 28 3.77 14.88 -1.50
C ARG A 28 2.55 13.96 -1.50
N MET A 29 2.72 12.67 -1.19
CA MET A 29 1.61 11.71 -1.14
C MET A 29 0.64 11.99 0.01
N GLU A 30 1.14 12.37 1.19
CA GLU A 30 0.29 12.81 2.31
C GLU A 30 -0.48 14.10 2.00
N GLY A 31 0.09 14.99 1.19
CA GLY A 31 -0.61 16.15 0.65
C GLY A 31 -1.79 15.75 -0.23
N ILE A 32 -1.57 14.81 -1.15
CA ILE A 32 -2.58 14.28 -2.06
C ILE A 32 -3.70 13.56 -1.28
N ASP A 33 -3.37 12.75 -0.29
CA ASP A 33 -4.38 12.00 0.49
C ASP A 33 -5.25 12.93 1.36
N ARG A 34 -4.63 13.94 2.00
CA ARG A 34 -5.36 15.00 2.72
C ARG A 34 -6.29 15.78 1.77
N MET A 35 -5.84 16.04 0.56
CA MET A 35 -6.64 16.74 -0.45
C MET A 35 -7.81 15.90 -0.95
N ALA A 36 -7.58 14.63 -1.30
CA ALA A 36 -8.62 13.69 -1.71
C ALA A 36 -9.69 13.52 -0.62
N LYS A 37 -9.28 13.54 0.66
CA LYS A 37 -10.20 13.54 1.80
C LYS A 37 -11.06 14.81 1.87
N ARG A 38 -10.52 15.99 1.54
CA ARG A 38 -11.24 17.28 1.53
C ARG A 38 -12.24 17.39 0.38
N LEU A 39 -11.88 16.84 -0.79
CA LEU A 39 -12.77 16.72 -1.94
C LEU A 39 -13.95 15.80 -1.64
N ARG A 40 -13.71 14.63 -1.01
CA ARG A 40 -14.77 13.74 -0.52
C ARG A 40 -15.69 14.39 0.53
N SER A 41 -15.18 15.38 1.29
CA SER A 41 -15.97 16.11 2.27
C SER A 41 -16.65 17.39 1.73
N GLY A 42 -16.60 17.65 0.42
CA GLY A 42 -17.29 18.80 -0.21
C GLY A 42 -16.75 20.18 0.18
N SER A 43 -15.55 20.26 0.78
CA SER A 43 -14.97 21.53 1.23
C SER A 43 -14.09 22.12 0.13
N ALA A 44 -14.68 22.91 -0.78
CA ALA A 44 -14.02 23.51 -1.94
C ALA A 44 -13.09 24.70 -1.61
N LYS A 45 -12.91 25.07 -0.33
CA LYS A 45 -12.02 26.17 0.07
C LYS A 45 -10.56 25.72 0.05
N GLY A 46 -9.80 26.17 -0.96
CA GLY A 46 -8.34 26.09 -1.01
C GLY A 46 -7.75 25.06 -1.98
N ILE A 47 -8.50 24.61 -2.99
CA ILE A 47 -7.95 23.82 -4.09
C ILE A 47 -7.26 24.79 -5.06
N THR A 48 -5.95 24.67 -5.24
CA THR A 48 -5.23 25.49 -6.22
C THR A 48 -5.24 24.80 -7.58
N ALA A 49 -5.04 25.57 -8.66
CA ALA A 49 -4.95 25.03 -10.03
C ALA A 49 -3.84 23.96 -10.17
N ARG A 50 -2.79 24.05 -9.34
CA ARG A 50 -1.74 23.03 -9.24
C ARG A 50 -2.29 21.71 -8.69
N ASP A 51 -3.17 21.79 -7.70
CA ASP A 51 -3.69 20.62 -7.03
C ASP A 51 -4.69 19.86 -7.92
N GLU A 52 -5.50 20.59 -8.69
CA GLU A 52 -6.33 20.02 -9.75
C GLU A 52 -5.47 19.35 -10.84
N ALA A 53 -4.39 20.00 -11.26
CA ALA A 53 -3.46 19.42 -12.23
C ALA A 53 -2.78 18.14 -11.71
N LEU A 54 -2.49 18.06 -10.41
CA LEU A 54 -1.92 16.86 -9.80
C LEU A 54 -2.93 15.71 -9.75
N LEU A 55 -4.19 15.99 -9.41
CA LEU A 55 -5.25 14.98 -9.47
C LEU A 55 -5.45 14.48 -10.89
N ARG A 56 -5.53 15.40 -11.86
CA ARG A 56 -5.63 15.09 -13.28
C ARG A 56 -4.48 14.20 -13.74
N LEU A 57 -3.25 14.49 -13.30
CA LEU A 57 -2.07 13.72 -13.64
C LEU A 57 -2.11 12.30 -13.02
N CYS A 58 -2.58 12.18 -11.77
CA CYS A 58 -2.77 10.88 -11.12
C CYS A 58 -3.84 10.05 -11.84
N GLU A 59 -4.99 10.64 -12.15
CA GLU A 59 -6.07 10.01 -12.91
C GLU A 59 -5.57 9.53 -14.29
N LEU A 60 -4.86 10.40 -15.02
CA LEU A 60 -4.32 10.05 -16.34
C LEU A 60 -3.27 8.95 -16.24
N SER A 61 -2.40 8.99 -15.22
CA SER A 61 -1.43 7.93 -14.96
C SER A 61 -2.13 6.60 -14.67
N ASP A 62 -3.23 6.63 -13.92
CA ASP A 62 -4.01 5.43 -13.61
C ASP A 62 -4.70 4.87 -14.85
N GLU A 63 -5.24 5.74 -15.72
CA GLU A 63 -5.82 5.38 -17.02
C GLU A 63 -4.80 4.75 -17.96
N TYR A 64 -3.62 5.37 -18.13
CA TYR A 64 -2.55 4.82 -18.97
C TYR A 64 -2.04 3.48 -18.41
N THR A 65 -1.94 3.35 -17.09
CA THR A 65 -1.55 2.08 -16.47
C THR A 65 -2.63 1.02 -16.67
N ALA A 66 -3.91 1.38 -16.56
CA ALA A 66 -5.02 0.45 -16.80
C ALA A 66 -5.03 -0.02 -18.27
N GLN A 67 -4.86 0.89 -19.23
CA GLN A 67 -4.78 0.56 -20.66
C GLN A 67 -3.56 -0.30 -21.00
N SER A 68 -2.38 0.04 -20.47
CA SER A 68 -1.13 -0.69 -20.75
C SER A 68 -1.10 -2.08 -20.11
N THR A 69 -1.95 -2.35 -19.12
CA THR A 69 -1.95 -3.59 -18.35
C THR A 69 -3.25 -4.38 -18.44
N GLU A 70 -4.20 -3.96 -19.31
CA GLU A 70 -5.56 -4.51 -19.40
C GLU A 70 -6.26 -4.60 -18.02
N GLY A 71 -5.96 -3.67 -17.11
CA GLY A 71 -6.48 -3.68 -15.74
C GLY A 71 -5.86 -4.73 -14.80
N ARG A 72 -4.84 -5.50 -15.22
CA ARG A 72 -4.23 -6.56 -14.40
C ARG A 72 -3.29 -6.04 -13.30
N PHE A 73 -2.78 -4.80 -13.42
CA PHE A 73 -1.70 -4.28 -12.56
C PHE A 73 -1.95 -2.96 -11.82
N ASN A 74 -3.16 -2.39 -11.87
CA ASN A 74 -3.44 -1.11 -11.19
C ASN A 74 -4.63 -1.14 -10.23
N ASP A 75 -4.71 -2.13 -9.33
CA ASP A 75 -5.58 -2.02 -8.16
C ASP A 75 -4.74 -1.88 -6.89
N SER A 76 -5.01 -0.80 -6.15
CA SER A 76 -4.48 -0.55 -4.82
C SER A 76 -4.59 -1.77 -3.90
N ALA A 77 -5.72 -2.49 -3.94
CA ALA A 77 -5.92 -3.69 -3.11
C ALA A 77 -5.01 -4.84 -3.53
N SER A 78 -4.70 -4.97 -4.83
CA SER A 78 -3.74 -5.97 -5.31
C SER A 78 -2.31 -5.66 -4.83
N ARG A 79 -1.93 -4.37 -4.76
CA ARG A 79 -0.63 -3.96 -4.21
C ARG A 79 -0.56 -4.19 -2.71
N GLU A 80 -1.62 -3.84 -1.97
CA GLU A 80 -1.72 -4.11 -0.54
C GLU A 80 -1.68 -5.61 -0.24
N TRP A 81 -2.40 -6.43 -1.01
CA TRP A 81 -2.37 -7.88 -0.84
C TRP A 81 -0.95 -8.43 -1.05
N LYS A 82 -0.25 -7.98 -2.10
CA LYS A 82 1.14 -8.41 -2.38
C LYS A 82 2.14 -7.94 -1.34
N SER A 83 1.91 -6.82 -0.66
CA SER A 83 2.83 -6.31 0.38
C SER A 83 2.73 -7.08 1.70
N ILE A 84 1.64 -7.82 1.92
CA ILE A 84 1.46 -8.65 3.11
C ILE A 84 2.33 -9.92 2.99
N PRO A 85 3.15 -10.26 4.01
CA PRO A 85 3.92 -11.50 4.02
C PRO A 85 3.03 -12.74 3.81
N LEU A 86 3.57 -13.75 3.12
CA LEU A 86 2.78 -14.90 2.66
C LEU A 86 2.08 -15.64 3.80
N ASN A 87 2.76 -15.82 4.93
CA ASN A 87 2.21 -16.45 6.14
C ASN A 87 0.99 -15.68 6.69
N TRP A 88 1.02 -14.35 6.65
CA TRP A 88 -0.09 -13.51 7.08
C TRP A 88 -1.27 -13.59 6.11
N ARG A 89 -1.01 -13.65 4.80
CA ARG A 89 -2.06 -13.91 3.80
C ARG A 89 -2.73 -15.26 4.02
N ALA A 90 -1.94 -16.32 4.23
CA ALA A 90 -2.44 -17.66 4.51
C ALA A 90 -3.31 -17.66 5.78
N ASN A 91 -2.86 -17.04 6.87
CA ASN A 91 -3.65 -16.91 8.09
C ASN A 91 -4.98 -16.18 7.87
N MET A 92 -5.01 -15.12 7.06
CA MET A 92 -6.26 -14.42 6.73
C MET A 92 -7.23 -15.30 5.94
N LEU A 93 -6.73 -16.08 4.97
CA LEU A 93 -7.54 -17.04 4.23
C LEU A 93 -8.13 -18.11 5.16
N LEU A 94 -7.31 -18.66 6.05
CA LEU A 94 -7.75 -19.64 7.04
C LEU A 94 -8.87 -19.09 7.93
N ARG A 95 -8.72 -17.86 8.42
CA ARG A 95 -9.73 -17.18 9.26
C ARG A 95 -10.99 -16.83 8.49
N ALA A 96 -10.89 -16.58 7.19
CA ALA A 96 -12.03 -16.36 6.31
C ALA A 96 -12.76 -17.68 5.96
N GLY A 97 -12.29 -18.83 6.45
CA GLY A 97 -12.84 -20.14 6.11
C GLY A 97 -12.50 -20.58 4.68
N LEU A 98 -11.48 -19.97 4.07
CA LEU A 98 -11.02 -20.28 2.73
C LEU A 98 -9.89 -21.31 2.78
N GLY A 99 -9.86 -22.19 1.80
CA GLY A 99 -8.86 -23.26 1.72
C GLY A 99 -9.05 -24.41 2.70
N VAL A 100 -10.24 -24.58 3.25
CA VAL A 100 -10.62 -25.77 4.02
C VAL A 100 -10.53 -26.99 3.10
N GLY A 101 -9.68 -27.96 3.45
CA GLY A 101 -9.45 -29.17 2.65
C GLY A 101 -8.39 -29.03 1.55
N LEU A 102 -7.74 -27.87 1.41
CA LEU A 102 -6.55 -27.73 0.57
C LEU A 102 -5.31 -28.25 1.31
N GLU A 103 -4.49 -29.02 0.61
CA GLU A 103 -3.23 -29.56 1.13
C GLU A 103 -2.22 -28.43 1.45
N ASN A 104 -2.27 -27.33 0.68
CA ASN A 104 -1.40 -26.19 0.89
C ASN A 104 -2.09 -24.84 0.66
N LEU A 105 -2.38 -24.13 1.76
CA LEU A 105 -3.00 -22.81 1.77
C LEU A 105 -2.10 -21.71 1.17
N ASP A 106 -0.78 -21.90 1.17
CA ASP A 106 0.18 -20.93 0.63
C ASP A 106 0.01 -20.75 -0.87
N THR A 107 -0.44 -21.79 -1.58
CA THR A 107 -0.73 -21.71 -3.02
C THR A 107 -1.89 -20.76 -3.32
N LEU A 108 -2.92 -20.76 -2.47
CA LEU A 108 -4.04 -19.83 -2.55
C LEU A 108 -3.60 -18.42 -2.11
N ALA A 109 -2.77 -18.34 -1.06
CA ALA A 109 -2.23 -17.07 -0.55
C ALA A 109 -1.33 -16.35 -1.56
N ALA A 110 -0.60 -17.10 -2.40
CA ALA A 110 0.30 -16.54 -3.40
C ALA A 110 -0.40 -15.86 -4.59
N ARG A 111 -1.70 -16.16 -4.80
CA ARG A 111 -2.48 -15.63 -5.92
C ARG A 111 -2.61 -14.12 -5.89
N ASN A 112 -2.79 -13.55 -7.08
CA ASN A 112 -3.14 -12.14 -7.19
C ASN A 112 -4.52 -11.90 -6.59
N TRP A 113 -4.76 -10.70 -6.04
CA TRP A 113 -6.04 -10.36 -5.41
C TRP A 113 -7.22 -10.54 -6.38
N PHE A 114 -7.05 -10.21 -7.66
CA PHE A 114 -8.09 -10.35 -8.68
C PHE A 114 -8.41 -11.81 -9.06
N GLU A 115 -7.46 -12.73 -8.85
CA GLU A 115 -7.68 -14.16 -9.10
C GLU A 115 -8.61 -14.78 -8.07
N MET A 116 -8.84 -14.10 -6.93
CA MET A 116 -9.84 -14.51 -5.96
C MET A 116 -11.25 -14.06 -6.39
N PRO A 117 -12.21 -14.99 -6.45
CA PRO A 117 -13.62 -14.68 -6.68
C PRO A 117 -14.14 -13.58 -5.72
N PRO A 118 -15.09 -12.73 -6.16
CA PRO A 118 -15.71 -11.72 -5.30
C PRO A 118 -16.19 -12.20 -3.91
N PRO A 119 -16.84 -13.37 -3.75
CA PRO A 119 -17.25 -13.84 -2.42
C PRO A 119 -16.05 -14.10 -1.49
N GLU A 120 -14.96 -14.65 -2.01
CA GLU A 120 -13.74 -14.91 -1.24
C GLU A 120 -13.07 -13.60 -0.83
N ARG A 121 -12.96 -12.64 -1.76
CA ARG A 121 -12.46 -11.30 -1.47
C ARG A 121 -13.26 -10.60 -0.38
N ASN A 122 -14.58 -10.75 -0.40
CA ASN A 122 -15.47 -10.17 0.61
C ASN A 122 -15.26 -10.81 1.99
N ALA A 123 -15.09 -12.14 2.05
CA ALA A 123 -14.80 -12.85 3.29
C ALA A 123 -13.47 -12.39 3.91
N VAL A 124 -12.40 -12.33 3.11
CA VAL A 124 -11.09 -11.83 3.55
C VAL A 124 -11.18 -10.37 3.99
N SER A 125 -11.87 -9.52 3.22
CA SER A 125 -12.09 -8.11 3.58
C SER A 125 -12.85 -7.94 4.89
N GLY A 126 -13.81 -8.83 5.18
CA GLY A 126 -14.49 -8.89 6.48
C GLY A 126 -13.52 -9.16 7.61
N GLN A 127 -12.70 -10.22 7.47
CA GLN A 127 -11.68 -10.57 8.47
C GLN A 127 -10.66 -9.45 8.68
N ILE A 128 -10.24 -8.74 7.63
CA ILE A 128 -9.32 -7.60 7.75
C ILE A 128 -9.96 -6.44 8.53
N ARG A 129 -11.25 -6.16 8.31
CA ARG A 129 -11.97 -5.12 9.08
C ARG A 129 -12.06 -5.48 10.56
N ASP A 130 -12.37 -6.73 10.87
CA ASP A 130 -12.42 -7.23 12.24
C ASP A 130 -11.04 -7.20 12.90
N ALA A 131 -10.01 -7.66 12.19
CA ALA A 131 -8.63 -7.61 12.64
C ALA A 131 -8.19 -6.17 12.94
N LYS A 132 -8.48 -5.20 12.06
CA LYS A 132 -8.21 -3.77 12.32
C LYS A 132 -8.91 -3.29 13.59
N ARG A 133 -10.16 -3.70 13.83
CA ARG A 133 -10.92 -3.33 15.03
C ARG A 133 -10.27 -3.86 16.31
N TYR A 134 -9.85 -5.13 16.33
CA TYR A 134 -9.27 -5.76 17.51
C TYR A 134 -7.80 -5.37 17.74
N PHE A 135 -6.99 -5.28 16.68
CA PHE A 135 -5.55 -5.04 16.79
C PHE A 135 -5.19 -3.57 17.04
N ARG A 136 -6.05 -2.61 16.71
CA ARG A 136 -5.78 -1.18 16.92
C ARG A 136 -5.46 -0.84 18.39
N GLY A 137 -5.94 -1.61 19.36
CA GLY A 137 -5.72 -1.37 20.78
C GLY A 137 -4.53 -2.12 21.41
N LEU A 138 -3.84 -2.99 20.67
CA LEU A 138 -2.81 -3.89 21.23
C LEU A 138 -1.43 -3.24 21.37
N VAL A 139 -1.38 -2.13 22.10
CA VAL A 139 -0.12 -1.41 22.37
C VAL A 139 0.72 -2.15 23.41
N ALA A 140 0.09 -2.62 24.49
CA ALA A 140 0.80 -3.29 25.58
C ALA A 140 1.46 -4.62 25.15
N LEU A 141 0.85 -5.35 24.21
CA LEU A 141 1.38 -6.62 23.71
C LEU A 141 2.54 -6.46 22.73
N THR A 142 2.71 -5.27 22.17
CA THR A 142 3.81 -4.96 21.24
C THR A 142 4.89 -4.09 21.89
N ALA A 143 4.67 -3.63 23.12
CA ALA A 143 5.65 -2.91 23.91
C ALA A 143 6.82 -3.84 24.26
N ARG A 144 8.05 -3.33 24.09
CA ARG A 144 9.26 -4.01 24.53
C ARG A 144 9.32 -3.95 26.05
N VAL A 145 9.11 -5.09 26.70
CA VAL A 145 9.33 -5.29 28.14
C VAL A 145 10.82 -5.48 28.41
#